data_AF-A0A067CFX5-F1
#
_entry.id   AF-A0A067CFX5-F1
#
_cell.length_a   1.000
_cell.length_b   1.000
_cell.length_c   1.000
_cell.angle_alpha   90.00
_cell.angle_beta   90.00
_cell.angle_gamma   90.00
#
_symmetry.space_group_name_H-M   'P 1'
#
loop_
_entity.id
_entity.type
_entity.pdbx_description
1 polymer ?
#
loop_
_entity_poly.entity_id
_entity_poly.type
_entity_poly.pdbx_seq_one_letter_code
_entity_poly.pdbx_strand_id
1 'polypeptide(L)'
;MANGPTSHALRPPSRVLVPASWSPRCRVLLGVAYLALSMGCSLLYVQVLTVSFANDLWWSHYNATGYEAFLVDVANDALQTRPNGALDVLHAPMDKRYSADASTTTFFATYARRLALVELTTLEYAVTNLRALGALWVPYMNVQHCWVDFNRTFEVAHTTARQERCERNYRRNAAVYLEATLRNVVWDDFIATWGGASGMFTIAIQLALEETAAGRRWLQSTATARASTRVDAEVAYWSAHHLVRFQLN
;
A
#
# COMPACT_ATOMS: atom_id res chain seq x y z
N MET A 1 59.31 -8.52 101.27
CA MET A 1 57.86 -8.71 101.48
C MET A 1 57.15 -7.57 100.77
N ALA A 2 56.22 -7.71 99.83
CA ALA A 2 55.59 -8.86 99.20
C ALA A 2 55.06 -8.37 97.83
N ASN A 3 55.18 -9.20 96.79
CA ASN A 3 54.61 -8.95 95.46
C ASN A 3 53.10 -9.24 95.50
N GLY A 4 52.26 -8.27 95.13
CA GLY A 4 50.82 -8.43 94.95
C GLY A 4 50.45 -8.60 93.47
N PRO A 5 49.48 -9.47 93.11
CA PRO A 5 49.20 -9.82 91.72
C PRO A 5 48.29 -8.81 91.01
N THR A 6 48.60 -8.56 89.74
CA THR A 6 47.82 -7.77 88.78
C THR A 6 46.55 -8.52 88.35
N SER A 7 45.38 -7.95 88.61
CA SER A 7 44.09 -8.43 88.09
C SER A 7 43.80 -7.81 86.72
N HIS A 8 43.68 -8.65 85.69
CA HIS A 8 43.19 -8.25 84.37
C HIS A 8 41.68 -7.98 84.45
N ALA A 9 41.28 -6.72 84.27
CA ALA A 9 39.88 -6.35 84.12
C ALA A 9 39.36 -6.75 82.72
N LEU A 10 38.37 -7.64 82.67
CA LEU A 10 37.61 -8.00 81.47
C LEU A 10 36.80 -6.77 80.99
N ARG A 11 37.01 -6.34 79.74
CA ARG A 11 36.17 -5.33 79.07
C ARG A 11 34.74 -5.89 78.88
N PRO A 12 33.68 -5.13 79.19
CA PRO A 12 32.31 -5.54 78.88
C PRO A 12 32.05 -5.51 77.36
N PRO A 13 31.12 -6.35 76.85
CA PRO A 13 30.82 -6.41 75.43
C PRO A 13 30.18 -5.11 74.94
N SER A 14 30.69 -4.60 73.81
CA SER A 14 30.12 -3.48 73.07
C SER A 14 28.69 -3.82 72.61
N ARG A 15 27.70 -3.09 73.14
CA ARG A 15 26.29 -3.21 72.74
C ARG A 15 26.14 -2.73 71.30
N VAL A 16 25.83 -3.65 70.39
CA VAL A 16 25.34 -3.33 69.05
C VAL A 16 23.94 -2.70 69.21
N LEU A 17 23.78 -1.44 68.81
CA LEU A 17 22.48 -0.79 68.71
C LEU A 17 21.70 -1.48 67.58
N VAL A 18 20.79 -2.38 67.94
CA VAL A 18 19.81 -2.92 67.00
C VAL A 18 18.89 -1.75 66.61
N PRO A 19 18.76 -1.38 65.33
CA PRO A 19 17.86 -0.33 64.92
C PRO A 19 16.44 -0.68 65.37
N ALA A 20 15.69 0.30 65.85
CA ALA A 20 14.34 0.12 66.37
C ALA A 20 13.46 -0.61 65.35
N SER A 21 13.30 -1.92 65.53
CA SER A 21 12.49 -2.73 64.64
C SER A 21 11.02 -2.36 64.88
N TRP A 22 10.31 -2.06 63.80
CA TRP A 22 8.92 -1.65 63.88
C TRP A 22 8.10 -2.72 64.58
N SER A 23 7.17 -2.29 65.43
CA SER A 23 6.26 -3.22 66.11
C SER A 23 5.58 -4.13 65.06
N PRO A 24 5.41 -5.43 65.34
CA PRO A 24 4.80 -6.35 64.38
C PRO A 24 3.40 -5.88 63.93
N ARG A 25 2.68 -5.17 64.81
CA ARG A 25 1.38 -4.55 64.50
C ARG A 25 1.49 -3.42 63.46
N CYS A 26 2.51 -2.56 63.56
CA CYS A 26 2.75 -1.50 62.58
C CYS A 26 3.07 -2.08 61.20
N ARG A 27 3.85 -3.18 61.13
CA ARG A 27 4.16 -3.86 59.87
C ARG A 27 2.92 -4.46 59.20
N VAL A 28 2.05 -5.10 59.98
CA VAL A 28 0.78 -5.66 59.48
C VAL A 28 -0.15 -4.56 58.97
N LEU A 29 -0.33 -3.47 59.74
CA LEU A 29 -1.17 -2.34 59.32
C LEU A 29 -0.66 -1.67 58.04
N LEU A 30 0.65 -1.49 57.91
CA LEU A 30 1.25 -0.92 56.70
C LEU A 30 1.05 -1.84 55.49
N GLY A 31 1.18 -3.16 55.67
CA GLY A 31 0.91 -4.15 54.62
C GLY A 31 -0.56 -4.17 54.20
N VAL A 32 -1.50 -4.11 55.15
CA VAL A 32 -2.94 -4.02 54.84
C VAL A 32 -3.27 -2.72 54.12
N ALA A 33 -2.74 -1.59 54.57
CA ALA A 33 -2.92 -0.30 53.90
C ALA A 33 -2.35 -0.31 52.48
N TYR A 34 -1.17 -0.89 52.29
CA TYR A 34 -0.54 -1.06 50.97
C TYR A 34 -1.42 -1.90 50.03
N LEU A 35 -1.96 -3.03 50.50
CA LEU A 35 -2.85 -3.88 49.71
C LEU A 35 -4.15 -3.16 49.35
N ALA A 36 -4.77 -2.45 50.29
CA ALA A 36 -6.00 -1.69 50.05
C ALA A 36 -5.78 -0.55 49.05
N LEU A 37 -4.69 0.22 49.20
CA LEU A 37 -4.30 1.27 48.25
C LEU A 37 -4.00 0.70 46.87
N SER A 38 -3.22 -0.39 46.78
CA SER A 38 -2.87 -1.03 45.50
C SER A 38 -4.10 -1.56 44.78
N MET A 39 -5.05 -2.14 45.51
CA MET A 39 -6.34 -2.56 44.96
C MET A 39 -7.17 -1.37 44.49
N GLY A 40 -7.25 -0.30 45.28
CA GLY A 40 -7.94 0.94 44.90
C GLY A 40 -7.34 1.57 43.63
N CYS A 41 -6.02 1.67 43.54
CA CYS A 41 -5.32 2.14 42.35
C CYS A 41 -5.59 1.26 41.13
N SER A 42 -5.61 -0.07 41.29
CA SER A 42 -5.94 -1.01 40.21
C SER A 42 -7.36 -0.79 39.67
N LEU A 43 -8.34 -0.61 40.56
CA LEU A 43 -9.73 -0.35 40.18
C LEU A 43 -9.87 1.00 39.47
N LEU A 44 -9.23 2.05 39.99
CA LEU A 44 -9.22 3.38 39.34
C LEU A 44 -8.55 3.32 37.96
N TYR A 45 -7.45 2.57 37.83
CA TYR A 45 -6.76 2.40 36.56
C TYR A 45 -7.64 1.73 35.50
N VAL A 46 -8.33 0.65 35.87
CA VAL A 46 -9.28 -0.02 34.96
C VAL A 46 -10.41 0.93 34.57
N GLN A 47 -10.95 1.71 35.50
CA GLN A 47 -11.99 2.70 35.20
C GLN A 47 -11.53 3.75 34.18
N VAL A 48 -10.32 4.29 34.34
CA VAL A 48 -9.73 5.24 33.37
C VAL A 48 -9.56 4.58 32.00
N LEU A 49 -9.12 3.32 31.96
CA LEU A 49 -8.93 2.60 30.70
C LEU A 49 -10.22 2.24 29.97
N THR A 50 -11.35 2.07 30.68
CA THR A 50 -12.62 1.66 30.04
C THR A 50 -13.02 2.54 28.86
N VAL A 51 -12.77 3.86 28.94
CA VAL A 51 -13.12 4.81 27.88
C VAL A 51 -12.24 4.64 26.65
N SER A 52 -10.97 4.30 26.85
CA SER A 52 -10.03 4.05 25.75
C SER A 52 -10.30 2.70 25.11
N PHE A 53 -10.58 1.66 25.91
CA PHE A 53 -10.94 0.32 25.44
C PHE A 53 -12.40 0.16 25.02
N ALA A 54 -13.15 1.26 24.91
CA ALA A 54 -14.50 1.24 24.35
C ALA A 54 -14.52 0.92 22.83
N ASN A 55 -13.36 0.98 22.17
CA ASN A 55 -13.15 0.64 20.77
C ASN A 55 -11.79 -0.04 20.55
N ASP A 56 -11.64 -0.73 19.42
CA ASP A 56 -10.41 -1.45 19.04
C ASP A 56 -9.24 -0.52 18.67
N LEU A 57 -9.49 0.79 18.55
CA LEU A 57 -8.46 1.80 18.26
C LEU A 57 -7.77 2.29 19.54
N TRP A 58 -8.27 1.90 20.71
CA TRP A 58 -7.83 2.40 22.03
C TRP A 58 -7.89 3.93 22.15
N TRP A 59 -8.74 4.56 21.35
CA TRP A 59 -8.88 6.01 21.29
C TRP A 59 -10.08 6.43 22.13
N SER A 60 -9.80 7.07 23.27
CA SER A 60 -10.84 7.60 24.16
C SER A 60 -11.87 8.45 23.42
N HIS A 61 -13.16 8.17 23.61
CA HIS A 61 -14.28 8.92 23.03
C HIS A 61 -14.37 8.93 21.49
N TYR A 62 -13.67 8.04 20.79
CA TYR A 62 -13.82 7.90 19.34
C TYR A 62 -15.28 7.61 18.96
N ASN A 63 -15.78 8.30 17.93
CA ASN A 63 -17.11 8.05 17.38
C ASN A 63 -17.05 7.83 15.86
N ALA A 64 -17.90 6.93 15.36
CA ALA A 64 -18.02 6.68 13.93
C ALA A 64 -18.72 7.84 13.18
N THR A 65 -19.50 8.65 13.90
CA THR A 65 -20.33 9.71 13.31
C THR A 65 -19.55 10.96 12.92
N GLY A 66 -18.43 11.26 13.57
CA GLY A 66 -17.64 12.47 13.31
C GLY A 66 -16.15 12.21 13.16
N TYR A 67 -15.54 11.47 14.10
CA TYR A 67 -14.10 11.23 14.11
C TYR A 67 -13.68 10.37 12.91
N GLU A 68 -14.45 9.33 12.58
CA GLU A 68 -14.21 8.53 11.39
C GLU A 68 -14.26 9.38 10.11
N ALA A 69 -15.31 10.20 9.98
CA ALA A 69 -15.46 11.08 8.83
C ALA A 69 -14.31 12.09 8.70
N PHE A 70 -13.81 12.60 9.84
CA PHE A 70 -12.63 13.48 9.87
C PHE A 70 -11.37 12.78 9.37
N LEU A 71 -11.07 11.58 9.87
CA LEU A 71 -9.89 10.83 9.47
C LEU A 71 -9.92 10.48 7.98
N VAL A 72 -11.08 10.08 7.47
CA VAL A 72 -11.26 9.77 6.04
C VAL A 72 -11.03 11.02 5.19
N ASP A 73 -11.57 12.17 5.59
CA ASP A 73 -11.42 13.40 4.82
C ASP A 73 -9.96 13.91 4.83
N VAL A 74 -9.29 13.84 5.98
CA VAL A 74 -7.86 14.17 6.12
C VAL A 74 -7.00 13.27 5.23
N ALA A 75 -7.30 11.97 5.20
CA ALA A 75 -6.60 11.02 4.32
C ALA A 75 -6.88 11.31 2.84
N ASN A 76 -8.13 11.58 2.46
CA ASN A 76 -8.52 11.88 1.08
C ASN A 76 -7.88 13.18 0.57
N ASP A 77 -7.81 14.23 1.40
CA ASP A 77 -7.12 15.47 1.08
C ASP A 77 -5.61 15.24 0.90
N ALA A 78 -4.99 14.49 1.82
CA ALA A 78 -3.58 14.15 1.73
C ALA A 78 -3.25 13.36 0.46
N LEU A 79 -4.06 12.38 0.09
CA LEU A 79 -3.90 11.60 -1.15
C LEU A 79 -3.99 12.49 -2.40
N GLN A 80 -4.86 13.51 -2.39
CA GLN A 80 -5.02 14.41 -3.53
C GLN A 80 -3.88 15.43 -3.66
N THR A 81 -3.34 15.89 -2.52
CA THR A 81 -2.40 17.01 -2.46
C THR A 81 -0.94 16.57 -2.35
N ARG A 82 -0.67 15.38 -1.81
CA ARG A 82 0.68 14.88 -1.51
C ARG A 82 0.89 13.51 -2.17
N PRO A 83 1.82 13.39 -3.12
CA PRO A 83 2.08 12.10 -3.78
C PRO A 83 2.80 11.09 -2.86
N ASN A 84 3.58 11.57 -1.87
CA ASN A 84 4.34 10.74 -0.94
C ASN A 84 4.54 11.48 0.40
N GLY A 85 4.74 10.71 1.48
CA GLY A 85 5.17 11.24 2.79
C GLY A 85 4.31 10.78 3.96
N ALA A 86 4.73 11.15 5.17
CA ALA A 86 3.95 10.91 6.39
C ALA A 86 2.83 11.95 6.54
N LEU A 87 1.67 11.48 7.03
CA LEU A 87 0.53 12.33 7.34
C LEU A 87 0.49 12.58 8.85
N ASP A 88 0.72 13.83 9.24
CA ASP A 88 0.49 14.26 10.62
C ASP A 88 -0.95 14.73 10.78
N VAL A 89 -1.78 13.89 11.39
CA VAL A 89 -3.20 14.15 11.62
C VAL A 89 -3.42 15.32 12.57
N LEU A 90 -2.45 15.62 13.46
CA LEU A 90 -2.55 16.75 14.39
C LEU A 90 -2.33 18.10 13.71
N HIS A 91 -1.72 18.10 12.52
CA HIS A 91 -1.45 19.29 11.70
C HIS A 91 -2.17 19.21 10.34
N ALA A 92 -3.36 18.60 10.32
CA ALA A 92 -4.23 18.50 9.14
C ALA A 92 -5.51 19.33 9.33
N PRO A 93 -5.47 20.66 9.09
CA PRO A 93 -6.64 21.51 9.24
C PRO A 93 -7.68 21.17 8.17
N MET A 94 -8.92 20.96 8.60
CA MET A 94 -10.07 20.74 7.72
C MET A 94 -11.07 21.90 7.87
N ASP A 95 -11.56 22.45 6.76
CA ASP A 95 -12.58 23.52 6.76
C ASP A 95 -14.01 23.00 7.06
N LYS A 96 -14.11 21.71 7.38
CA LYS A 96 -15.36 21.03 7.68
C LYS A 96 -15.51 20.81 9.18
N ARG A 97 -16.73 21.01 9.68
CA ARG A 97 -17.09 20.70 11.07
C ARG A 97 -17.62 19.28 11.17
N TYR A 98 -17.11 18.52 12.14
CA TYR A 98 -17.47 17.12 12.40
C TYR A 98 -18.31 16.95 13.68
N SER A 99 -19.01 18.01 14.09
CA SER A 99 -19.82 18.06 15.31
C SER A 99 -21.29 17.72 15.10
N ALA A 100 -21.69 17.30 13.90
CA ALA A 100 -23.06 16.91 13.59
C ALA A 100 -23.34 15.48 14.06
N ASP A 101 -24.63 15.14 14.24
CA ASP A 101 -25.08 13.80 14.67
C ASP A 101 -24.60 12.68 13.72
N ALA A 102 -24.44 13.00 12.44
CA ALA A 102 -23.75 12.19 11.45
C ALA A 102 -23.04 13.11 10.44
N SER A 103 -21.73 12.90 10.26
CA SER A 103 -20.90 13.60 9.27
C SER A 103 -20.64 12.67 8.09
N THR A 104 -20.80 13.18 6.87
CA THR A 104 -20.46 12.43 5.65
C THR A 104 -18.95 12.50 5.38
N THR A 105 -18.44 11.70 4.45
CA THR A 105 -17.07 11.82 3.94
C THR A 105 -17.05 12.51 2.58
N THR A 106 -15.92 13.13 2.28
CA THR A 106 -15.61 13.88 1.07
C THR A 106 -14.81 12.96 0.17
N PHE A 107 -15.36 12.66 -1.02
CA PHE A 107 -14.72 11.79 -1.99
C PHE A 107 -14.42 12.55 -3.28
N PHE A 108 -13.17 12.51 -3.71
CA PHE A 108 -12.74 13.14 -4.95
C PHE A 108 -12.88 12.17 -6.12
N ALA A 109 -14.03 12.19 -6.79
CA ALA A 109 -14.35 11.27 -7.90
C ALA A 109 -13.30 11.26 -9.03
N THR A 110 -12.56 12.36 -9.21
CA THR A 110 -11.53 12.49 -10.24
C THR A 110 -10.16 11.96 -9.82
N TYR A 111 -9.93 11.66 -8.54
CA TYR A 111 -8.62 11.24 -8.04
C TYR A 111 -8.16 9.91 -8.66
N ALA A 112 -9.02 8.89 -8.65
CA ALA A 112 -8.71 7.60 -9.26
C ALA A 112 -8.39 7.74 -10.76
N ARG A 113 -9.11 8.62 -11.47
CA ARG A 113 -8.86 8.93 -12.88
C ARG A 113 -7.52 9.63 -13.08
N ARG A 114 -7.16 10.61 -12.23
CA ARG A 114 -5.86 11.28 -12.27
C ARG A 114 -4.72 10.29 -12.03
N LEU A 115 -4.89 9.42 -11.03
CA LEU A 115 -3.91 8.39 -10.71
C LEU A 115 -3.66 7.46 -11.91
N ALA A 116 -4.72 6.91 -12.51
CA ALA A 116 -4.61 5.99 -13.64
C ALA A 116 -4.16 6.65 -14.96
N LEU A 117 -4.56 7.90 -15.23
CA LEU A 117 -4.32 8.55 -16.52
C LEU A 117 -3.13 9.52 -16.53
N VAL A 118 -2.58 9.89 -15.37
CA VAL A 118 -1.53 10.92 -15.29
C VAL A 118 -0.33 10.42 -14.49
N GLU A 119 -0.56 9.93 -13.28
CA GLU A 119 0.52 9.67 -12.33
C GLU A 119 1.16 8.29 -12.54
N LEU A 120 0.34 7.24 -12.69
CA LEU A 120 0.79 5.85 -12.79
C LEU A 120 1.02 5.43 -14.25
N THR A 121 1.80 6.24 -14.98
CA THR A 121 2.03 6.07 -16.42
C THR A 121 3.46 5.61 -16.78
N THR A 122 4.30 5.34 -15.79
CA THR A 122 5.68 4.88 -16.01
C THR A 122 5.68 3.47 -16.60
N LEU A 123 6.73 3.15 -17.39
CA LEU A 123 6.83 1.84 -18.03
C LEU A 123 6.95 0.70 -17.00
N GLU A 124 7.73 0.91 -15.95
CA GLU A 124 7.94 -0.10 -14.90
C GLU A 124 6.65 -0.40 -14.13
N TYR A 125 5.88 0.65 -13.80
CA TYR A 125 4.54 0.47 -13.21
C TYR A 125 3.63 -0.31 -14.16
N ALA A 126 3.60 0.05 -15.45
CA ALA A 126 2.74 -0.60 -16.43
C ALA A 126 3.11 -2.07 -16.67
N VAL A 127 4.38 -2.40 -16.90
CA VAL A 127 4.86 -3.77 -17.11
C VAL A 127 4.55 -4.63 -15.89
N THR A 128 4.78 -4.13 -14.68
CA THR A 128 4.47 -4.85 -13.44
C THR A 128 2.98 -5.16 -13.33
N ASN A 129 2.12 -4.17 -13.57
CA ASN A 129 0.67 -4.33 -13.42
C ASN A 129 0.03 -5.12 -14.58
N LEU A 130 0.54 -5.00 -15.81
CA LEU A 130 0.11 -5.84 -16.94
C LEU A 130 0.43 -7.32 -16.68
N ARG A 131 1.54 -7.61 -15.99
CA ARG A 131 1.86 -8.99 -15.57
C ARG A 131 0.94 -9.51 -14.48
N ALA A 132 0.36 -8.65 -13.66
CA ALA A 132 -0.68 -9.03 -12.70
C ALA A 132 -2.09 -9.08 -13.33
N LEU A 133 -2.26 -8.57 -14.56
CA LEU A 133 -3.55 -8.50 -15.24
C LEU A 133 -4.05 -9.89 -15.65
N GLY A 134 -5.27 -10.23 -15.25
CA GLY A 134 -5.94 -11.43 -15.71
C GLY A 134 -6.35 -11.33 -17.18
N ALA A 135 -6.29 -12.45 -17.92
CA ALA A 135 -6.60 -12.52 -19.34
C ALA A 135 -7.97 -11.92 -19.71
N LEU A 136 -8.99 -12.13 -18.86
CA LEU A 136 -10.33 -11.56 -19.04
C LEU A 136 -10.34 -10.04 -19.15
N TRP A 137 -9.41 -9.34 -18.50
CA TRP A 137 -9.43 -7.87 -18.46
C TRP A 137 -8.69 -7.20 -19.62
N VAL A 138 -7.99 -7.99 -20.45
CA VAL A 138 -7.15 -7.47 -21.54
C VAL A 138 -7.90 -6.55 -22.50
N PRO A 139 -9.06 -6.93 -23.08
CA PRO A 139 -9.79 -6.06 -24.00
C PRO A 139 -10.55 -4.92 -23.31
N TYR A 140 -10.70 -4.97 -21.98
CA TYR A 140 -11.41 -3.96 -21.20
C TYR A 140 -10.50 -2.80 -20.77
N MET A 141 -9.21 -2.84 -21.11
CA MET A 141 -8.37 -1.66 -21.02
C MET A 141 -8.87 -0.65 -22.05
N ASN A 142 -9.40 0.47 -21.57
CA ASN A 142 -9.96 1.54 -22.39
C ASN A 142 -8.83 2.27 -23.13
N VAL A 143 -8.35 1.67 -24.22
CA VAL A 143 -7.32 2.20 -25.09
C VAL A 143 -7.70 2.00 -26.55
N GLN A 144 -7.52 3.06 -27.33
CA GLN A 144 -7.72 2.99 -28.78
C GLN A 144 -6.39 2.68 -29.44
N HIS A 145 -6.16 1.39 -29.71
CA HIS A 145 -4.97 0.88 -30.36
C HIS A 145 -4.74 1.55 -31.72
N CYS A 146 -3.48 1.88 -31.99
CA CYS A 146 -3.01 2.46 -33.24
C CYS A 146 -2.21 1.44 -34.05
N TRP A 147 -1.43 0.59 -33.35
CA TRP A 147 -0.60 -0.45 -33.97
C TRP A 147 -0.71 -1.77 -33.23
N VAL A 148 -0.45 -2.86 -33.96
CA VAL A 148 -0.25 -4.18 -33.34
C VAL A 148 1.12 -4.25 -32.69
N ASP A 149 2.17 -3.87 -33.43
CA ASP A 149 3.57 -4.10 -33.09
C ASP A 149 4.34 -2.80 -32.81
N PHE A 150 5.40 -2.87 -32.01
CA PHE A 150 6.27 -1.72 -31.68
C PHE A 150 7.00 -1.16 -32.90
N ASN A 151 7.20 -1.98 -33.94
CA ASN A 151 7.78 -1.55 -35.20
C ASN A 151 6.78 -0.78 -36.10
N ARG A 152 5.51 -0.67 -35.68
CA ARG A 152 4.43 0.01 -36.41
C ARG A 152 4.19 -0.58 -37.81
N THR A 153 4.45 -1.87 -37.98
CA THR A 153 4.27 -2.59 -39.26
C THR A 153 2.79 -2.76 -39.58
N PHE A 154 1.95 -2.98 -38.56
CA PHE A 154 0.53 -3.21 -38.70
C PHE A 154 -0.27 -2.08 -38.04
N GLU A 155 -0.88 -1.24 -38.86
CA GLU A 155 -1.76 -0.14 -38.43
C GLU A 155 -3.19 -0.66 -38.24
N VAL A 156 -3.82 -0.32 -37.11
CA VAL A 156 -5.17 -0.79 -36.75
C VAL A 156 -6.13 0.33 -36.35
N ALA A 157 -5.73 1.59 -36.49
CA ALA A 157 -6.64 2.70 -36.28
C ALA A 157 -7.82 2.63 -37.26
N HIS A 158 -9.03 2.85 -36.75
CA HIS A 158 -10.27 2.72 -37.53
C HIS A 158 -10.40 3.70 -38.72
N THR A 159 -9.64 4.80 -38.73
CA THR A 159 -9.66 5.77 -39.84
C THR A 159 -8.27 6.32 -40.12
N THR A 160 -8.00 6.74 -41.35
CA THR A 160 -6.74 7.42 -41.74
C THR A 160 -6.49 8.65 -40.86
N ALA A 161 -7.51 9.47 -40.59
CA ALA A 161 -7.38 10.63 -39.70
C ALA A 161 -7.01 10.26 -38.25
N ARG A 162 -7.47 9.10 -37.74
CA ARG A 162 -7.02 8.56 -36.45
C ARG A 162 -5.58 8.09 -36.54
N GLN A 163 -5.20 7.38 -37.59
CA GLN A 163 -3.85 6.89 -37.80
C GLN A 163 -2.83 8.02 -37.84
N GLU A 164 -3.11 9.09 -38.60
CA GLU A 164 -2.26 10.28 -38.61
C GLU A 164 -2.17 10.96 -37.23
N ARG A 165 -3.26 10.98 -36.46
CA ARG A 165 -3.22 11.48 -35.08
C ARG A 165 -2.36 10.59 -34.18
N CYS A 166 -2.39 9.28 -34.37
CA CYS A 166 -1.51 8.34 -33.68
C CYS A 166 -0.04 8.65 -33.97
N GLU A 167 0.30 8.83 -35.24
CA GLU A 167 1.64 9.21 -35.68
C GLU A 167 2.10 10.53 -35.06
N ARG A 168 1.25 11.56 -35.01
CA ARG A 168 1.63 12.86 -34.44
C ARG A 168 1.75 12.85 -32.91
N ASN A 169 0.86 12.15 -32.20
CA ASN A 169 0.66 12.37 -30.76
C ASN A 169 0.97 11.16 -29.87
N TYR A 170 0.93 9.93 -30.39
CA TYR A 170 0.89 8.73 -29.55
C TYR A 170 2.03 7.74 -29.81
N ARG A 171 2.94 7.98 -30.76
CA ARG A 171 4.08 7.07 -31.06
C ARG A 171 4.95 6.68 -29.87
N ARG A 172 5.05 7.55 -28.85
CA ARG A 172 5.87 7.30 -27.65
C ARG A 172 5.06 6.73 -26.48
N ASN A 173 3.76 6.48 -26.68
CA ASN A 173 2.86 5.92 -25.68
C ASN A 173 2.68 4.42 -25.94
N ALA A 174 3.24 3.58 -25.07
CA ALA A 174 3.16 2.12 -25.16
C ALA A 174 1.71 1.59 -25.15
N ALA A 175 0.76 2.31 -24.53
CA ALA A 175 -0.61 1.83 -24.41
C ALA A 175 -1.31 1.64 -25.77
N VAL A 176 -0.95 2.43 -26.80
CA VAL A 176 -1.60 2.31 -28.12
C VAL A 176 -1.04 1.16 -28.99
N TYR A 177 -0.11 0.38 -28.45
CA TYR A 177 0.49 -0.77 -29.09
C TYR A 177 -0.03 -2.05 -28.44
N LEU A 178 -0.71 -2.91 -29.23
CA LEU A 178 -1.25 -4.16 -28.70
C LEU A 178 -0.15 -5.06 -28.11
N GLU A 179 1.03 -5.04 -28.73
CA GLU A 179 2.23 -5.74 -28.29
C GLU A 179 2.61 -5.45 -26.84
N ALA A 180 2.48 -4.21 -26.36
CA ALA A 180 2.80 -3.87 -24.96
C ALA A 180 1.99 -4.74 -23.99
N THR A 181 0.70 -4.84 -24.24
CA THR A 181 -0.21 -5.64 -23.43
C THR A 181 0.07 -7.12 -23.58
N LEU A 182 0.10 -7.62 -24.82
CA LEU A 182 0.14 -9.08 -25.07
C LEU A 182 1.48 -9.72 -24.70
N ARG A 183 2.58 -8.98 -24.74
CA ARG A 183 3.88 -9.46 -24.24
C ARG A 183 3.92 -9.65 -22.73
N ASN A 184 2.98 -9.05 -21.99
CA ASN A 184 2.97 -9.03 -20.53
C ASN A 184 1.86 -9.89 -19.90
N VAL A 185 0.98 -10.50 -20.69
CA VAL A 185 -0.06 -11.42 -20.17
C VAL A 185 0.36 -12.87 -20.34
N VAL A 186 -0.25 -13.78 -19.58
CA VAL A 186 -0.04 -15.22 -19.82
C VAL A 186 -0.70 -15.56 -21.14
N TRP A 187 0.11 -15.89 -22.15
CA TRP A 187 -0.36 -16.07 -23.51
C TRP A 187 -1.41 -17.18 -23.63
N ASP A 188 -1.18 -18.32 -22.96
CA ASP A 188 -2.10 -19.45 -22.99
C ASP A 188 -3.47 -19.09 -22.38
N ASP A 189 -3.50 -18.38 -21.25
CA ASP A 189 -4.74 -17.88 -20.65
C ASP A 189 -5.45 -16.87 -21.57
N PHE A 190 -4.67 -16.00 -22.23
CA PHE A 190 -5.21 -15.02 -23.18
C PHE A 190 -5.85 -15.71 -24.39
N ILE A 191 -5.18 -16.69 -25.00
CA ILE A 191 -5.72 -17.45 -26.13
C ILE A 191 -6.91 -18.30 -25.71
N ALA A 192 -6.89 -18.90 -24.52
CA ALA A 192 -8.04 -19.64 -24.00
C ALA A 192 -9.27 -18.74 -23.79
N THR A 193 -9.06 -17.46 -23.44
CA THR A 193 -10.15 -16.52 -23.18
C THR A 193 -10.66 -15.82 -24.44
N TRP A 194 -9.76 -15.40 -25.34
CA TRP A 194 -10.08 -14.51 -26.46
C TRP A 194 -9.68 -15.05 -27.84
N GLY A 195 -8.90 -16.12 -27.88
CA GLY A 195 -8.52 -16.81 -29.11
C GLY A 195 -9.46 -17.96 -29.46
N GLY A 196 -8.96 -18.90 -30.28
CA GLY A 196 -9.74 -20.02 -30.79
C GLY A 196 -10.52 -19.68 -32.06
N ALA A 197 -11.15 -20.69 -32.69
CA ALA A 197 -11.76 -20.54 -34.02
C ALA A 197 -12.82 -19.42 -34.12
N SER A 198 -13.54 -19.15 -33.03
CA SER A 198 -14.53 -18.08 -32.92
C SER A 198 -14.13 -16.95 -31.96
N GLY A 199 -12.85 -16.92 -31.55
CA GLY A 199 -12.34 -15.91 -30.62
C GLY A 199 -12.21 -14.54 -31.26
N MET A 200 -12.54 -13.49 -30.51
CA MET A 200 -12.45 -12.11 -30.99
C MET A 200 -11.03 -11.72 -31.40
N PHE A 201 -10.01 -12.13 -30.64
CA PHE A 201 -8.61 -11.88 -31.01
C PHE A 201 -8.25 -12.62 -32.30
N THR A 202 -8.68 -13.88 -32.42
CA THR A 202 -8.35 -14.70 -33.58
C THR A 202 -8.94 -14.10 -34.85
N ILE A 203 -10.23 -13.76 -34.82
CA ILE A 203 -10.94 -13.19 -35.97
C ILE A 203 -10.41 -11.79 -36.32
N ALA A 204 -10.25 -10.91 -35.34
CA ALA A 204 -9.95 -9.51 -35.60
C ALA A 204 -8.48 -9.23 -35.92
N ILE A 205 -7.55 -10.03 -35.38
CA ILE A 205 -6.11 -9.74 -35.43
C ILE A 205 -5.32 -10.95 -35.93
N GLN A 206 -5.45 -12.10 -35.29
CA GLN A 206 -4.53 -13.23 -35.52
C GLN A 206 -4.55 -13.73 -36.97
N LEU A 207 -5.73 -13.95 -37.56
CA LEU A 207 -5.84 -14.49 -38.92
C LEU A 207 -5.13 -13.61 -39.95
N ALA A 208 -5.28 -12.29 -39.85
CA ALA A 208 -4.60 -11.34 -40.74
C ALA A 208 -3.07 -11.35 -40.54
N LEU A 209 -2.60 -11.50 -39.30
CA LEU A 209 -1.17 -11.61 -39.02
C LEU A 209 -0.58 -12.92 -39.57
N GLU A 210 -1.36 -14.00 -39.56
CA GLU A 210 -0.93 -15.31 -40.08
C GLU A 210 -0.71 -15.31 -41.59
N GLU A 211 -1.26 -14.35 -42.34
CA GLU A 211 -1.03 -14.23 -43.80
C GLU A 211 0.40 -13.79 -44.12
N THR A 212 1.07 -13.06 -43.23
CA THR A 212 2.39 -12.48 -43.49
C THR A 212 3.51 -13.15 -42.68
N ALA A 213 4.72 -13.21 -43.25
CA ALA A 213 5.88 -13.72 -42.51
C ALA A 213 6.24 -12.85 -41.29
N ALA A 214 5.98 -11.54 -41.38
CA ALA A 214 6.20 -10.62 -40.27
C ALA A 214 5.20 -10.84 -39.12
N GLY A 215 3.92 -11.03 -39.43
CA GLY A 215 2.88 -11.27 -38.42
C GLY A 215 3.05 -12.62 -37.72
N ARG A 216 3.39 -13.69 -38.45
CA ARG A 216 3.73 -15.00 -37.84
C ARG A 216 4.91 -14.91 -36.88
N ARG A 217 5.97 -14.16 -37.23
CA ARG A 217 7.11 -13.91 -36.34
C ARG A 217 6.70 -13.12 -35.10
N TRP A 218 5.89 -12.08 -35.28
CA TRP A 218 5.39 -11.28 -34.17
C TRP A 218 4.57 -12.12 -33.19
N LEU A 219 3.64 -12.96 -33.69
CA LEU A 219 2.83 -13.88 -32.86
C LEU A 219 3.72 -14.81 -32.02
N GLN A 220 4.72 -15.46 -32.64
CA GLN A 220 5.66 -16.35 -31.93
C GLN A 220 6.48 -15.62 -30.86
N SER A 221 6.98 -14.43 -31.18
CA SER A 221 7.78 -13.64 -30.24
C SER A 221 6.95 -13.10 -29.07
N THR A 222 5.71 -12.66 -29.34
CA THR A 222 4.80 -12.11 -28.33
C THR A 222 4.32 -13.19 -27.38
N ALA A 223 3.99 -14.38 -27.91
CA ALA A 223 3.52 -15.52 -27.13
C ALA A 223 4.50 -15.99 -26.06
N THR A 224 5.79 -15.83 -26.30
CA THR A 224 6.86 -16.30 -25.39
C THR A 224 7.46 -15.18 -24.55
N ALA A 225 7.13 -13.92 -24.81
CA ALA A 225 7.76 -12.75 -24.20
C ALA A 225 7.65 -12.74 -22.67
N ARG A 226 6.44 -12.92 -22.11
CA ARG A 226 6.23 -12.90 -20.65
C ARG A 226 7.05 -13.97 -19.93
N ALA A 227 7.11 -15.17 -20.49
CA ALA A 227 7.80 -16.31 -19.88
C ALA A 227 9.33 -16.19 -19.99
N SER A 228 9.83 -15.50 -21.01
CA SER A 228 11.27 -15.38 -21.32
C SER A 228 11.93 -14.12 -20.76
N THR A 229 11.16 -13.12 -20.32
CA THR A 229 11.69 -11.82 -19.89
C THR A 229 11.34 -11.51 -18.43
N ARG A 230 12.27 -10.83 -17.75
CA ARG A 230 12.01 -10.16 -16.47
C ARG A 230 11.42 -8.76 -16.71
N VAL A 231 10.90 -8.13 -15.66
CA VAL A 231 10.28 -6.80 -15.72
C VAL A 231 11.25 -5.75 -16.26
N ASP A 232 12.47 -5.71 -15.72
CA ASP A 232 13.55 -4.81 -16.14
C ASP A 232 13.93 -5.00 -17.61
N ALA A 233 14.06 -6.24 -18.06
CA ALA A 233 14.36 -6.57 -19.46
C ALA A 233 13.24 -6.13 -20.42
N GLU A 234 11.98 -6.29 -20.03
CA GLU A 234 10.83 -5.86 -20.83
C GLU A 234 10.71 -4.32 -20.88
N VAL A 235 10.98 -3.62 -19.77
CA VAL A 235 11.05 -2.16 -19.75
C VAL A 235 12.18 -1.65 -20.64
N ALA A 236 13.34 -2.31 -20.63
CA ALA A 236 14.45 -1.99 -21.52
C ALA A 236 14.09 -2.22 -23.00
N TYR A 237 13.37 -3.31 -23.31
CA TYR A 237 12.86 -3.59 -24.65
C TYR A 237 11.93 -2.47 -25.13
N TRP A 238 10.97 -2.03 -24.32
CA TRP A 238 10.06 -0.93 -24.67
C TRP A 238 10.82 0.39 -24.89
N SER A 239 11.82 0.66 -24.04
CA SER A 239 12.66 1.85 -24.13
C SER A 239 13.51 1.87 -25.40
N ALA A 240 14.01 0.70 -25.83
CA ALA A 240 14.74 0.54 -27.10
C ALA A 240 13.85 0.86 -28.32
N HIS A 241 12.53 0.69 -28.20
CA HIS A 241 11.54 1.12 -29.19
C HIS A 241 11.07 2.58 -29.02
N HIS A 242 11.78 3.38 -28.21
CA HIS A 242 11.50 4.79 -27.94
C HIS A 242 10.14 5.08 -27.26
N LEU A 243 9.57 4.08 -26.60
CA LEU A 243 8.39 4.25 -25.75
C LEU A 243 8.82 4.86 -24.41
N VAL A 244 8.01 5.76 -23.86
CA VAL A 244 8.37 6.49 -22.62
C VAL A 244 7.29 6.49 -21.55
N ARG A 245 6.05 6.18 -21.93
CA ARG A 245 4.92 6.11 -20.99
C ARG A 245 3.91 5.07 -21.46
N PHE A 246 3.09 4.60 -20.54
CA PHE A 246 1.89 3.83 -20.79
C PHE A 246 0.70 4.59 -20.22
N GLN A 247 -0.07 5.22 -21.10
CA GLN A 247 -1.17 6.10 -20.71
C GLN A 247 -2.42 5.75 -21.51
N LEU A 248 -3.49 5.36 -20.81
CA LEU A 248 -4.80 5.11 -21.43
C LEU A 248 -5.40 6.43 -21.96
N ASN A 249 -6.14 6.39 -23.07
CA ASN A 249 -6.58 7.57 -23.82
C ASN A 249 -8.05 7.53 -24.24
#